data_AF-A0AAU6FMG6-F1
#
_entry.id   AF-A0AAU6FMG6-F1
#
_cell.length_a   1.000
_cell.length_b   1.000
_cell.length_c   1.000
_cell.angle_alpha   90.00
_cell.angle_beta   90.00
_cell.angle_gamma   90.00
#
_symmetry.space_group_name_H-M   'P 1'
#
loop_
_entity.id
_entity.type
_entity.pdbx_description
1 polymer ?
#
loop_
_entity_poly.entity_id
_entity_poly.type
_entity_poly.pdbx_seq_one_letter_code
_entity_poly.pdbx_strand_id
1 'polypeptide(L)'
;MHDFLDDVRLRPSMYVRGRSVLHLQSILFGYSVACEIHGVPAMTDFVHTGPFSEWLWPRLDMQYPSALGWAVEIERAAEAADIAPLDMFFDLLDEFRLARREGTQQAMR
;
A
#
# COMPACT_ATOMS: atom_id res chain seq x y z
N MET A 1 -4.19 12.35 -0.01
CA MET A 1 -3.35 11.12 0.03
C MET A 1 -3.32 10.41 -1.31
N HIS A 2 -4.46 10.26 -2.01
CA HIS A 2 -4.44 9.81 -3.41
C HIS A 2 -3.45 10.64 -4.24
N ASP A 3 -3.56 11.97 -4.15
CA ASP A 3 -2.64 12.91 -4.78
C ASP A 3 -1.17 12.67 -4.42
N PHE A 4 -0.86 12.31 -3.16
CA PHE A 4 0.51 12.01 -2.74
C PHE A 4 1.05 10.72 -3.36
N LEU A 5 0.28 9.62 -3.31
CA LEU A 5 0.71 8.36 -3.92
C LEU A 5 0.83 8.48 -5.44
N ASP A 6 -0.02 9.30 -6.06
CA ASP A 6 0.04 9.59 -7.49
C ASP A 6 1.29 10.45 -7.81
N ASP A 7 1.65 11.42 -6.96
CA ASP A 7 2.91 12.18 -7.06
C ASP A 7 4.15 11.29 -6.90
N VAL A 8 4.13 10.36 -5.92
CA VAL A 8 5.20 9.37 -5.72
C VAL A 8 5.34 8.49 -6.96
N ARG A 9 4.24 8.06 -7.59
CA ARG A 9 4.29 7.26 -8.82
C ARG A 9 4.94 8.03 -9.96
N LEU A 10 4.64 9.31 -10.11
CA LEU A 10 5.19 10.16 -11.17
C LEU A 10 6.68 10.48 -10.96
N ARG A 11 7.13 10.65 -9.71
CA ARG A 11 8.50 11.08 -9.40
C ARG A 11 9.08 10.34 -8.18
N PRO A 12 9.22 9.01 -8.23
CA PRO A 12 9.52 8.21 -7.05
C PRO A 12 10.84 8.58 -6.38
N SER A 13 11.87 8.91 -7.15
CA SER A 13 13.17 9.32 -6.61
C SER A 13 13.15 10.65 -5.84
N MET A 14 12.12 11.50 -6.04
CA MET A 14 11.96 12.77 -5.32
C MET A 14 11.42 12.57 -3.90
N TYR A 15 10.64 11.51 -3.68
CA TYR A 15 9.92 11.29 -2.43
C TYR A 15 10.43 10.07 -1.67
N VAL A 16 10.79 9.00 -2.39
CA VAL A 16 11.13 7.69 -1.83
C VAL A 16 12.55 7.34 -2.21
N ARG A 17 13.46 7.53 -1.25
CA ARG A 17 14.86 7.10 -1.37
C ARG A 17 14.96 5.64 -1.79
N GLY A 18 15.77 5.38 -2.81
CA GLY A 18 16.05 4.04 -3.32
C GLY A 18 14.85 3.32 -3.94
N ARG A 19 13.72 4.02 -4.14
CA ARG A 19 12.44 3.40 -4.56
C ARG A 19 12.02 2.23 -3.64
N SER A 20 12.35 2.31 -2.35
CA SER A 20 12.00 1.26 -1.38
C SER A 20 10.56 1.38 -0.92
N VAL A 21 9.86 0.24 -0.89
CA VAL A 21 8.48 0.16 -0.40
C VAL A 21 8.45 0.35 1.11
N LEU A 22 9.47 -0.13 1.83
CA LEU A 22 9.62 0.12 3.28
C LEU A 22 9.76 1.60 3.61
N HIS A 23 10.53 2.34 2.81
CA HIS A 23 10.65 3.77 3.02
C HIS A 23 9.33 4.50 2.75
N LEU A 24 8.59 4.10 1.70
CA LEU A 24 7.24 4.61 1.47
C LEU A 24 6.30 4.31 2.65
N GLN A 25 6.29 3.07 3.16
CA GLN A 25 5.49 2.70 4.33
C GLN A 25 5.77 3.60 5.54
N SER A 26 7.05 3.91 5.78
CA SER A 26 7.46 4.79 6.88
C SER A 26 6.90 6.21 6.73
N ILE A 27 6.86 6.75 5.50
CA ILE A 27 6.25 8.06 5.21
C ILE A 27 4.74 8.02 5.49
N LEU A 28 4.05 6.98 5.01
CA LEU A 28 2.61 6.82 5.21
C LEU A 28 2.25 6.67 6.70
N PHE A 29 3.07 5.94 7.46
CA PHE A 29 2.90 5.80 8.90
C PHE A 29 3.11 7.14 9.64
N GLY A 30 4.16 7.89 9.28
CA GLY A 30 4.38 9.23 9.84
C GLY A 30 3.20 10.17 9.58
N TYR A 31 2.61 10.12 8.38
CA TYR A 31 1.40 10.87 8.06
C TYR A 31 0.20 10.45 8.92
N SER A 32 -0.03 9.14 9.11
CA SER A 32 -1.15 8.70 9.94
C SER A 32 -1.03 9.17 11.39
N VAL A 33 0.19 9.15 11.95
CA VAL A 33 0.46 9.69 13.29
C VAL A 33 0.21 11.20 13.35
N ALA A 34 0.64 11.96 12.33
CA ALA A 34 0.38 13.39 12.27
C ALA A 34 -1.13 13.70 12.21
N CYS A 35 -1.89 12.95 11.41
CA CYS A 35 -3.35 13.06 11.36
C CYS A 35 -4.01 12.83 12.73
N GLU A 36 -3.57 11.79 13.45
CA GLU A 36 -4.06 11.48 14.79
C GLU A 36 -3.81 12.65 15.77
N ILE A 37 -2.58 13.17 15.80
CA ILE A 37 -2.20 14.30 16.66
C ILE A 37 -3.03 15.56 16.35
N HIS A 38 -3.32 15.80 15.06
CA HIS A 38 -4.06 16.98 14.62
C HIS A 38 -5.58 16.77 14.58
N GLY A 39 -6.09 15.60 14.97
CA GLY A 39 -7.54 15.30 14.98
C GLY A 39 -8.18 15.27 13.59
N VAL A 40 -7.38 15.00 12.55
CA VAL A 40 -7.85 14.87 11.16
C VAL A 40 -8.01 13.39 10.83
N PRO A 41 -9.04 12.98 10.07
CA PRO A 41 -9.19 11.59 9.67
C PRO A 41 -7.95 11.05 8.93
N ALA A 42 -7.30 10.05 9.53
CA ALA A 42 -6.19 9.34 8.91
C ALA A 42 -6.69 8.27 7.94
N MET A 43 -5.86 7.96 6.94
CA MET A 43 -6.10 6.81 6.06
C MET A 43 -5.70 5.53 6.80
N THR A 44 -6.64 4.61 6.96
CA THR A 44 -6.41 3.33 7.64
C THR A 44 -6.08 2.19 6.69
N ASP A 45 -6.18 2.41 5.37
CA ASP A 45 -5.97 1.39 4.34
C ASP A 45 -4.61 0.67 4.50
N PHE A 46 -3.54 1.40 4.83
CA PHE A 46 -2.15 0.90 4.87
C PHE A 46 -1.61 0.55 6.26
N VAL A 47 -2.45 0.52 7.29
CA VAL A 47 -2.02 -0.01 8.59
C VAL A 47 -1.69 -1.50 8.45
N HIS A 48 -0.89 -2.05 9.36
CA HIS A 48 -0.38 -3.42 9.26
C HIS A 48 -1.49 -4.47 9.04
N THR A 49 -2.61 -4.33 9.74
CA THR A 49 -3.82 -5.15 9.61
C THR A 49 -4.96 -4.40 8.91
N GLY A 50 -4.61 -3.47 8.01
CA GLY A 50 -5.57 -2.64 7.31
C GLY A 50 -6.21 -3.34 6.11
N PRO A 51 -7.24 -2.71 5.51
CA PRO A 51 -7.91 -3.21 4.32
C PRO A 51 -6.95 -3.62 3.17
N PHE A 52 -5.85 -2.88 2.97
CA PHE A 52 -4.89 -3.22 1.93
C PHE A 52 -4.17 -4.53 2.22
N SER A 53 -3.69 -4.72 3.46
CA SER A 53 -3.04 -5.96 3.91
C SER A 53 -3.98 -7.16 3.79
N GLU A 54 -5.21 -7.05 4.31
CA GLU A 54 -6.19 -8.14 4.25
C GLU A 54 -6.51 -8.56 2.80
N TRP A 55 -6.59 -7.59 1.90
CA TRP A 55 -6.79 -7.82 0.48
C TRP A 55 -5.55 -8.42 -0.22
N LEU A 56 -4.36 -8.07 0.24
CA LEU A 56 -3.08 -8.45 -0.35
C LEU A 56 -2.68 -9.90 -0.08
N TRP A 57 -2.86 -10.40 1.15
CA TRP A 57 -2.38 -11.73 1.55
C TRP A 57 -2.76 -12.87 0.60
N PRO A 58 -4.04 -13.05 0.22
CA PRO A 58 -4.40 -14.11 -0.72
C PRO A 58 -3.82 -13.92 -2.12
N ARG A 59 -3.41 -12.70 -2.52
CA ARG A 59 -2.78 -12.42 -3.83
C ARG A 59 -1.30 -12.72 -3.87
N LEU A 60 -0.65 -12.75 -2.71
CA LEU A 60 0.73 -13.20 -2.56
C LEU A 60 0.81 -14.68 -2.16
N ASP A 61 -0.27 -15.46 -2.39
CA ASP A 61 -0.42 -16.86 -1.97
C ASP A 61 -0.13 -17.10 -0.47
N MET A 62 -0.39 -16.10 0.37
CA MET A 62 -0.18 -16.19 1.81
C MET A 62 -1.43 -16.71 2.52
N GLN A 63 -1.28 -17.79 3.29
CA GLN A 63 -2.37 -18.37 4.06
C GLN A 63 -2.74 -17.55 5.32
N TYR A 64 -1.79 -16.78 5.85
CA TYR A 64 -1.96 -15.98 7.06
C TYR A 64 -1.33 -14.60 6.90
N PRO A 65 -1.78 -13.58 7.66
CA PRO A 65 -1.13 -12.28 7.68
C PRO A 65 0.36 -12.38 8.01
N SER A 66 1.19 -11.66 7.26
CA SER A 66 2.62 -11.58 7.57
C SER A 66 2.87 -10.69 8.80
N ALA A 67 3.66 -11.18 9.75
CA ALA A 67 4.17 -10.39 10.86
C ALA A 67 5.14 -9.26 10.43
N LEU A 68 5.71 -9.35 9.22
CA LEU A 68 6.65 -8.35 8.69
C LEU A 68 5.93 -7.22 7.96
N GLY A 69 4.65 -7.41 7.63
CA GLY A 69 3.81 -6.40 6.99
C GLY A 69 3.99 -6.33 5.48
N TRP A 70 3.08 -5.59 4.85
CA TRP A 70 2.88 -5.61 3.41
C TRP A 70 4.12 -5.14 2.63
N ALA A 71 4.87 -4.16 3.14
CA ALA A 71 6.02 -3.62 2.44
C ALA A 71 7.14 -4.66 2.26
N VAL A 72 7.43 -5.44 3.31
CA VAL A 72 8.46 -6.49 3.26
C VAL A 72 8.04 -7.60 2.30
N GLU A 73 6.77 -8.03 2.36
CA GLU A 73 6.32 -9.11 1.48
C GLU A 73 6.20 -8.67 0.02
N ILE A 74 5.87 -7.40 -0.25
CA ILE A 74 5.94 -6.87 -1.62
C ILE A 74 7.39 -6.81 -2.12
N GLU A 75 8.36 -6.38 -1.31
CA GLU A 75 9.77 -6.38 -1.73
C GLU A 75 10.25 -7.81 -2.07
N ARG A 76 9.88 -8.81 -1.26
CA ARG A 76 10.19 -10.22 -1.53
C ARG A 76 9.51 -10.77 -2.78
N ALA A 77 8.22 -10.48 -2.96
CA ALA A 77 7.48 -10.92 -4.13
C ALA A 77 8.03 -10.28 -5.42
N ALA A 78 8.40 -9.00 -5.35
CA ALA A 78 9.00 -8.28 -6.46
C ALA A 78 10.39 -8.81 -6.82
N GLU A 79 11.23 -9.12 -5.83
CA GLU A 79 12.52 -9.78 -6.03
C GLU A 79 12.34 -11.14 -6.71
N ALA A 80 11.40 -11.97 -6.24
CA ALA A 80 11.12 -13.28 -6.84
C ALA A 80 10.60 -13.18 -8.29
N ALA A 81 9.93 -12.08 -8.64
CA ALA A 81 9.37 -11.83 -9.97
C ALA A 81 10.31 -11.05 -10.91
N ASP A 82 11.48 -10.61 -10.43
CA ASP A 82 12.40 -9.70 -11.13
C ASP A 82 11.73 -8.38 -11.59
N ILE A 83 10.92 -7.80 -10.70
CA ILE A 83 10.22 -6.53 -10.91
C ILE A 83 10.70 -5.51 -9.88
N ALA A 84 10.71 -4.22 -10.23
CA ALA A 84 11.00 -3.18 -9.25
C ALA A 84 9.91 -3.15 -8.15
N PRO A 85 10.26 -3.24 -6.85
CA PRO A 85 9.28 -3.36 -5.77
C PRO A 85 8.23 -2.25 -5.72
N LEU A 86 8.65 -1.00 -6.00
CA LEU A 86 7.73 0.13 -5.99
C LEU A 86 6.73 0.07 -7.16
N ASP A 87 7.12 -0.51 -8.29
CA ASP A 87 6.23 -0.66 -9.44
C ASP A 87 5.18 -1.74 -9.12
N MET A 88 5.60 -2.87 -8.54
CA MET A 88 4.68 -3.90 -8.04
C MET A 88 3.70 -3.33 -6.99
N PHE A 89 4.17 -2.48 -6.07
CA PHE A 89 3.29 -1.81 -5.11
C PHE A 89 2.21 -1.00 -5.81
N PHE A 90 2.54 -0.24 -6.86
CA PHE A 90 1.57 0.60 -7.56
C PHE A 90 0.57 -0.21 -8.38
N ASP A 91 0.99 -1.33 -8.97
CA ASP A 91 0.08 -2.23 -9.68
C ASP A 91 -0.92 -2.87 -8.71
N LEU A 92 -0.44 -3.37 -7.56
CA LEU A 92 -1.29 -3.88 -6.48
C LEU A 92 -2.23 -2.80 -5.92
N LEU A 93 -1.75 -1.56 -5.80
CA LEU A 93 -2.59 -0.44 -5.36
C LEU A 93 -3.72 -0.15 -6.36
N ASP A 94 -3.45 -0.21 -7.66
CA ASP A 94 -4.47 -0.02 -8.69
C ASP A 94 -5.53 -1.12 -8.64
N GLU A 95 -5.12 -2.38 -8.49
CA GLU A 95 -6.03 -3.51 -8.32
C GLU A 95 -6.86 -3.39 -7.03
N PHE A 96 -6.26 -2.99 -5.91
CA PHE A 96 -6.97 -2.77 -4.65
C PHE A 96 -8.05 -1.69 -4.80
N ARG A 97 -7.68 -0.57 -5.44
CA ARG A 97 -8.60 0.53 -5.73
C ARG A 97 -9.75 0.07 -6.64
N LEU A 98 -9.48 -0.79 -7.63
CA LEU A 98 -10.49 -1.36 -8.51
C LEU A 98 -11.46 -2.28 -7.76
N ALA A 99 -10.93 -3.26 -7.03
CA ALA A 99 -11.73 -4.21 -6.26
C ALA A 99 -12.68 -3.51 -5.27
N ARG A 100 -12.21 -2.43 -4.63
CA ARG A 100 -13.04 -1.64 -3.72
C ARG A 100 -14.18 -0.89 -4.42
N ARG A 101 -13.96 -0.37 -5.63
CA ARG A 101 -15.03 0.26 -6.43
C ARG A 101 -16.09 -0.76 -6.83
N GLU A 102 -15.66 -1.93 -7.28
CA GLU A 102 -16.56 -3.02 -7.69
C GLU A 102 -17.38 -3.56 -6.51
N GLY A 103 -16.75 -3.82 -5.36
CA GLY A 103 -17.45 -4.24 -4.15
C GLY A 103 -18.46 -3.20 -3.63
N THR A 104 -18.11 -1.91 -3.72
CA THR A 104 -19.05 -0.82 -3.38
C THR A 104 -20.25 -0.79 -4.32
N GLN A 105 -20.02 -0.97 -5.63
CA GLN A 105 -21.09 -0.95 -6.64
C GLN A 105 -21.99 -2.18 -6.57
N GLN A 106 -21.48 -3.31 -6.07
CA GLN A 106 -22.26 -4.52 -5.82
C GLN A 106 -23.09 -4.43 -4.53
N ALA A 107 -22.61 -3.73 -3.50
CA ALA A 107 -23.38 -3.49 -2.26
C ALA A 107 -24.55 -2.49 -2.42
N MET A 108 -24.57 -1.71 -3.51
CA MET A 108 -25.63 -0.74 -3.83
C MET A 108 -26.72 -1.30 -4.76
N ARG A 109 -26.63 -2.57 -5.17
CA ARG A 109 -27.63 -3.28 -5.99
C ARG A 109 -28.48 -4.20 -5.14
#